data_AF-A0A7J5YJ27-F1
#
_entry.id   AF-A0A7J5YJ27-F1
#
_cell.length_a   1.000
_cell.length_b   1.000
_cell.length_c   1.000
_cell.angle_alpha   90.00
_cell.angle_beta   90.00
_cell.angle_gamma   90.00
#
_symmetry.space_group_name_H-M   'P 1'
#
loop_
_entity.id
_entity.type
_entity.pdbx_description
1 polymer ?
#
loop_
_entity_poly.entity_id
_entity_poly.type
_entity_poly.pdbx_seq_one_letter_code
_entity_poly.pdbx_strand_id
1 'polypeptide(L)'
;MQMLFNLKRRHLSPEEDDSPAIRELKKTLVMEIDSRWKLSLLEPSSIYVLSSALDQRFKQLKFLTNEKKDLVYIEVVRLAEHLHQRQTVREWKEIWCCAA
;
A
#
# COMPACT_ATOMS: atom_id res chain seq x y z
N MET A 1 -6.51 1.27 0.56
CA MET A 1 -5.54 1.86 1.50
C MET A 1 -5.75 3.37 1.71
N GLN A 2 -6.04 4.16 0.67
CA GLN A 2 -6.43 5.57 0.79
C GLN A 2 -7.49 5.84 1.88
N MET A 3 -8.50 4.96 1.96
CA MET A 3 -9.59 5.07 2.94
C MET A 3 -9.09 5.08 4.39
N LEU A 4 -8.23 4.13 4.79
CA LEU A 4 -7.79 4.02 6.19
C LEU A 4 -6.90 5.20 6.61
N PHE A 5 -6.04 5.66 5.69
CA PHE A 5 -5.22 6.84 5.94
C PHE A 5 -6.08 8.11 6.05
N ASN A 6 -7.05 8.28 5.15
CA ASN A 6 -7.99 9.40 5.20
C ASN A 6 -8.88 9.34 6.45
N LEU A 7 -9.31 8.15 6.87
CA LEU A 7 -10.07 7.93 8.09
C LEU A 7 -9.29 8.44 9.30
N LYS A 8 -8.03 8.01 9.44
CA LYS A 8 -7.14 8.50 10.50
C LYS A 8 -7.00 10.01 10.50
N ARG A 9 -6.71 10.59 9.34
CA ARG A 9 -6.35 12.02 9.24
C ARG A 9 -7.53 12.98 9.31
N ARG A 10 -8.73 12.55 8.92
CA ARG A 10 -9.92 13.43 8.84
C ARG A 10 -10.92 13.21 9.96
N HIS A 11 -11.01 11.98 10.49
CA HIS A 11 -12.10 11.61 11.39
C HIS A 11 -11.60 11.16 12.78
N LEU A 12 -10.34 10.74 12.88
CA LEU A 12 -9.74 10.28 14.13
C LEU A 12 -8.71 11.25 14.70
N SER A 13 -8.55 12.43 14.09
CA SER A 13 -7.78 13.52 14.68
C SER A 13 -8.51 14.03 15.94
N PRO A 14 -7.79 14.19 17.07
CA PRO A 14 -8.36 14.80 18.26
C PRO A 14 -8.77 16.25 17.96
N GLU A 15 -9.95 16.63 18.43
CA GLU A 15 -10.49 17.99 18.38
C GLU A 15 -10.58 18.58 19.79
N GLU A 16 -10.53 19.90 19.93
CA GLU A 16 -10.54 20.55 21.27
C GLU A 16 -11.82 20.24 22.05
N ASP A 17 -12.94 20.13 21.34
CA ASP A 17 -14.26 19.85 21.90
C ASP A 17 -14.50 18.35 22.20
N ASP A 18 -13.53 17.47 21.90
CA ASP A 18 -13.68 16.04 22.18
C ASP A 18 -13.75 15.80 23.69
N SER A 19 -14.81 15.10 24.12
CA SER A 19 -14.88 14.57 25.48
C SER A 19 -13.74 13.58 25.75
N PRO A 20 -13.34 13.37 27.02
CA PRO A 20 -12.25 12.45 27.36
C PRO A 20 -12.44 11.04 26.79
N ALA A 21 -13.68 10.54 26.79
CA ALA A 21 -14.02 9.22 26.24
C ALA A 21 -13.85 9.16 24.71
N ILE A 22 -14.28 10.20 24.00
CA ILE A 22 -14.13 10.28 22.53
C ILE A 22 -12.65 10.36 22.14
N ARG A 23 -11.86 11.13 22.89
CA ARG A 23 -10.42 11.26 22.65
C ARG A 23 -9.70 9.91 22.80
N GLU A 24 -10.01 9.14 23.83
CA GLU A 24 -9.43 7.81 24.06
C GLU A 24 -9.88 6.80 23.00
N LEU A 25 -11.15 6.86 22.59
CA LEU A 25 -11.67 6.03 21.50
C LEU A 25 -10.97 6.33 20.17
N LYS A 26 -10.85 7.61 19.77
CA LYS A 26 -10.14 8.03 18.55
C LYS A 26 -8.68 7.54 18.56
N LYS A 27 -8.00 7.66 19.69
CA LYS A 27 -6.62 7.18 19.89
C LYS A 27 -6.52 5.65 19.74
N THR A 28 -7.43 4.91 20.35
CA THR A 28 -7.47 3.44 20.28
C THR A 28 -7.69 2.97 18.83
N LEU A 29 -8.62 3.59 18.11
CA LEU A 29 -8.89 3.29 16.71
C LEU A 29 -7.67 3.58 15.81
N VAL A 30 -6.95 4.67 16.07
CA VAL A 30 -5.68 4.97 15.37
C VAL A 30 -4.65 3.86 15.60
N MET A 31 -4.49 3.40 16.84
CA MET A 31 -3.54 2.33 17.18
C MET A 31 -3.91 1.00 16.53
N GLU A 32 -5.18 0.60 16.56
CA GLU A 32 -5.68 -0.61 15.89
C GLU A 32 -5.47 -0.56 14.37
N ILE A 33 -5.70 0.60 13.75
CA ILE A 33 -5.47 0.78 12.31
C ILE A 33 -3.96 0.67 11.98
N ASP A 34 -3.09 1.23 12.81
CA ASP A 34 -1.65 1.15 12.58
C ASP A 34 -1.11 -0.26 12.78
N SER A 35 -1.57 -0.98 13.81
CA SER A 35 -1.06 -2.32 14.14
C SER A 35 -1.48 -3.35 13.08
N ARG A 36 -2.75 -3.34 12.66
CA ARG A 36 -3.30 -4.35 11.75
C ARG A 36 -2.83 -4.17 10.31
N TRP A 37 -2.70 -2.93 9.85
CA TRP A 37 -2.33 -2.62 8.46
C TRP A 37 -0.88 -2.17 8.29
N LYS A 38 -0.09 -2.16 9.38
CA LYS A 38 1.32 -1.72 9.40
C LYS A 38 1.51 -0.36 8.73
N LEU A 39 0.54 0.54 8.90
CA LEU A 39 0.53 1.85 8.24
C LEU A 39 1.51 2.86 8.85
N SER A 40 2.22 2.48 9.92
CA SER A 40 3.26 3.27 10.58
C SER A 40 4.49 3.49 9.70
N LEU A 41 4.81 2.54 8.82
CA LEU A 41 5.77 2.72 7.74
C LEU A 41 5.10 2.35 6.41
N LEU A 42 4.80 3.38 5.61
CA LEU A 42 4.45 3.21 4.20
C LEU A 42 5.70 2.73 3.45
N GLU A 43 5.99 1.43 3.60
CA GLU A 43 7.09 0.74 2.95
C GLU A 43 6.80 0.59 1.45
N PRO A 44 7.70 1.05 0.56
CA PRO A 44 7.48 0.98 -0.87
C PRO A 44 7.28 -0.44 -1.40
N SER A 45 7.88 -1.43 -0.75
CA SER A 45 7.80 -2.86 -1.09
C SER A 45 6.54 -3.56 -0.57
N SER A 46 5.72 -2.89 0.25
CA SER A 46 4.49 -3.49 0.77
C SER A 46 3.51 -3.78 -0.36
N ILE A 47 3.02 -5.02 -0.44
CA ILE A 47 2.09 -5.45 -1.49
C ILE A 47 0.86 -4.55 -1.58
N TYR A 48 0.38 -4.04 -0.45
CA TYR A 48 -0.77 -3.15 -0.43
C TYR A 48 -0.45 -1.77 -1.01
N VAL A 49 0.78 -1.28 -0.83
CA VAL A 49 1.25 0.00 -1.39
C VAL A 49 1.47 -0.17 -2.89
N LEU A 50 2.16 -1.24 -3.30
CA LEU A 50 2.36 -1.61 -4.70
C LEU A 50 1.02 -1.76 -5.44
N SER A 51 0.06 -2.48 -4.86
CA SER A 51 -1.29 -2.64 -5.43
C SER A 51 -1.99 -1.29 -5.59
N SER A 52 -1.79 -0.37 -4.65
CA SER A 52 -2.41 0.96 -4.74
C SER A 52 -1.82 1.83 -5.84
N ALA A 53 -0.58 1.59 -6.27
CA ALA A 53 0.07 2.33 -7.35
C ALA A 53 -0.48 2.01 -8.74
N LEU A 54 -1.23 0.91 -8.87
CA LEU A 54 -1.96 0.55 -10.08
C LEU A 54 -3.20 1.42 -10.32
N ASP A 55 -3.71 2.10 -9.27
CA ASP A 55 -4.79 3.07 -9.40
C ASP A 55 -4.23 4.43 -9.86
N GLN A 56 -4.80 5.03 -10.91
CA GLN A 56 -4.35 6.32 -11.45
C GLN A 56 -4.37 7.45 -10.40
N ARG A 57 -5.25 7.37 -9.40
CA ARG A 57 -5.37 8.34 -8.31
C ARG A 57 -4.21 8.26 -7.33
N PHE A 58 -3.35 7.24 -7.39
CA PHE A 58 -2.16 7.12 -6.56
C PHE A 58 -1.24 8.35 -6.67
N LYS A 59 -1.08 8.89 -7.89
CA LYS A 59 -0.27 10.10 -8.13
C LYS A 59 -0.77 11.31 -7.34
N GLN A 60 -2.07 11.36 -7.07
CA GLN A 60 -2.74 12.46 -6.37
C GLN A 60 -2.65 12.35 -4.84
N LEU A 61 -2.02 11.31 -4.31
CA LEU A 61 -1.87 11.10 -2.87
C LEU A 61 -1.00 12.17 -2.23
N LYS A 62 -1.62 13.09 -1.49
CA LYS A 62 -0.90 14.18 -0.82
C LYS A 62 -0.11 13.74 0.41
N PHE A 63 -0.38 12.54 0.94
CA PHE A 63 0.30 12.03 2.13
C PHE A 63 1.58 11.23 1.83
N LEU A 64 1.80 10.88 0.57
CA LEU A 64 3.06 10.32 0.10
C LEU A 64 3.87 11.43 -0.57
N THR A 65 5.14 11.57 -0.18
CA THR A 65 6.05 12.45 -0.90
C THR A 65 6.27 11.92 -2.31
N ASN A 66 6.68 12.81 -3.23
CA ASN A 66 6.94 12.37 -4.60
C ASN A 66 8.09 11.37 -4.64
N GLU A 67 9.14 11.51 -3.82
CA GLU A 67 10.22 10.52 -3.78
C GLU A 67 9.70 9.13 -3.39
N LYS A 68 8.80 9.05 -2.39
CA LYS A 68 8.21 7.76 -2.00
C LYS A 68 7.32 7.18 -3.11
N LYS A 69 6.58 8.02 -3.84
CA LYS A 69 5.78 7.54 -4.98
C LYS A 69 6.67 6.96 -6.07
N ASP A 70 7.78 7.60 -6.37
CA ASP A 70 8.74 7.14 -7.37
C ASP A 70 9.35 5.80 -6.98
N LEU A 71 9.74 5.64 -5.71
CA LEU A 71 10.21 4.35 -5.18
C LEU A 71 9.17 3.23 -5.32
N VAL A 72 7.91 3.52 -5.04
CA VAL A 72 6.82 2.55 -5.22
C VAL A 72 6.67 2.17 -6.69
N TYR A 73 6.74 3.13 -7.61
CA TYR A 73 6.66 2.83 -9.04
C TYR A 73 7.84 1.98 -9.52
N ILE A 74 9.06 2.25 -9.06
CA ILE A 74 10.25 1.44 -9.36
C ILE A 74 10.03 -0.01 -8.92
N GLU A 75 9.54 -0.23 -7.70
CA GLU A 75 9.26 -1.58 -7.19
C GLU A 75 8.15 -2.28 -7.97
N VAL A 76 7.10 -1.56 -8.41
CA VAL A 76 6.06 -2.13 -9.28
C VAL A 76 6.65 -2.61 -10.61
N VAL A 77 7.49 -1.79 -11.26
CA VAL A 77 8.14 -2.15 -12.53
C VAL A 77 9.01 -3.39 -12.34
N ARG A 78 9.86 -3.39 -11.30
CA ARG A 78 10.72 -4.52 -10.97
C ARG A 78 9.93 -5.81 -10.73
N LEU A 79 8.79 -5.72 -10.04
CA LEU A 79 7.91 -6.87 -9.82
C LEU A 79 7.30 -7.37 -11.13
N ALA A 80 6.83 -6.46 -11.99
CA ALA A 80 6.26 -6.80 -13.29
C ALA A 80 7.28 -7.51 -14.19
N GLU A 81 8.52 -7.01 -14.24
CA GLU A 81 9.62 -7.66 -14.98
C GLU A 81 9.93 -9.05 -14.44
N HIS A 82 10.02 -9.21 -13.12
CA HIS A 82 10.29 -10.51 -12.50
C HIS A 82 9.18 -11.53 -12.80
N LEU A 83 7.92 -11.10 -12.75
CA LEU A 83 6.77 -11.94 -13.08
C LEU A 83 6.75 -12.31 -14.56
N HIS A 84 7.05 -11.37 -15.46
CA HIS A 84 7.15 -11.62 -16.89
C HIS A 84 8.23 -12.67 -17.19
N GLN A 85 9.43 -12.52 -16.62
CA GLN A 85 10.51 -13.50 -16.78
C GLN A 85 10.11 -14.90 -16.29
N ARG A 86 9.44 -14.99 -15.13
CA ARG A 86 8.94 -16.28 -14.60
C ARG A 86 7.91 -16.93 -15.52
N GLN A 87 7.00 -16.14 -16.08
CA GLN A 87 5.98 -16.63 -17.00
C GLN A 87 6.61 -17.18 -18.27
N THR A 88 7.52 -16.43 -18.88
CA THR A 88 8.28 -16.87 -20.07
C THR A 88 8.99 -18.21 -19.80
N VAL A 89 9.70 -18.33 -18.67
CA VAL A 89 10.38 -19.60 -18.29
C VAL A 89 9.40 -20.77 -18.10
N ARG A 90 8.20 -20.51 -17.58
CA ARG A 90 7.17 -21.55 -17.41
C ARG A 90 6.64 -22.02 -18.76
N GLU A 91 6.31 -21.10 -19.66
CA GLU A 91 5.84 -21.40 -21.01
C GLU A 91 6.87 -22.23 -21.79
N TRP A 92 8.17 -21.90 -21.69
CA TRP A 92 9.23 -22.72 -22.28
C TRP A 92 9.27 -24.13 -21.68
N LYS A 93 9.16 -24.29 -20.36
CA LYS A 93 9.15 -25.63 -19.74
C LYS A 93 7.97 -26.49 -20.20
N GLU A 94 6.79 -25.90 -20.34
CA GLU A 94 5.59 -26.61 -20.82
C GLU A 94 5.75 -27.03 -22.29
N ILE A 95 6.26 -26.16 -23.16
CA ILE A 95 6.52 -26.49 -24.56
C ILE A 95 7.54 -27.62 -24.70
N TRP A 96 8.63 -27.58 -23.93
CA TRP A 96 9.66 -28.62 -23.97
C TRP A 96 9.18 -29.96 -23.38
N CYS A 97 8.28 -29.96 -22.39
CA CYS A 97 7.67 -31.17 -21.86
C CYS A 97 6.64 -31.81 -22.81
N CYS A 98 5.99 -31.04 -23.68
CA CYS A 98 5.06 -31.58 -24.68
C CYS A 98 5.75 -32.06 -25.98
N ALA A 99 7.04 -31.76 -26.16
CA ALA A 99 7.83 -32.14 -27.33
C ALA A 99 8.69 -33.39 -27.15
N ALA A 100 8.63 -34.04 -25.97
CA ALA A 100 9.32 -35.29 -25.63
C ALA A 100 8.31 -36.43 -25.47
#